data_AF-A0A7J4V0E8-F1
#
_entry.id   AF-A0A7J4V0E8-F1
#
_cell.length_a   1.000
_cell.length_b   1.000
_cell.length_c   1.000
_cell.angle_alpha   90.00
_cell.angle_beta   90.00
_cell.angle_gamma   90.00
#
_symmetry.space_group_name_H-M   'P 1'
#
loop_
_entity.id
_entity.type
_entity.pdbx_description
1 polymer ?
#
loop_
_entity_poly.entity_id
_entity_poly.type
_entity_poly.pdbx_seq_one_letter_code
_entity_poly.pdbx_strand_id
1 'polypeptide(L)' 'MAEKEVVQTESELEFGSKKCVCPKCGTEAPHAFRGVPCSKTKCPKCGSAMKGTQCGD' A
#
# COMPACT_ATOMS: atom_id res chain seq x y z
N MET A 1 -22.36 24.47 7.33
CA MET A 1 -23.38 23.50 7.79
C MET A 1 -23.67 22.58 6.61
N ALA A 2 -23.49 21.26 6.79
CA ALA A 2 -23.34 20.26 5.72
C ALA A 2 -21.98 20.33 4.99
N GLU A 3 -20.94 20.16 5.80
CA GLU A 3 -19.59 19.74 5.40
C GLU A 3 -19.69 18.31 4.86
N LYS A 4 -20.20 18.20 3.64
CA LYS A 4 -20.46 16.94 2.98
C LYS A 4 -19.12 16.40 2.49
N GLU A 5 -18.49 15.63 3.37
CA GLU A 5 -17.77 14.40 3.04
C GLU A 5 -16.90 14.51 1.79
N VAL A 6 -15.64 14.90 2.03
CA VAL A 6 -14.51 14.71 1.11
C VAL A 6 -14.36 13.20 0.85
N VAL A 7 -15.17 12.68 -0.07
CA VAL A 7 -14.89 11.43 -0.77
C VAL A 7 -14.12 11.83 -2.02
N GLN A 8 -12.80 11.93 -1.87
CA GLN A 8 -11.89 10.94 -2.47
C GLN A 8 -12.16 10.80 -3.96
N THR A 9 -11.47 11.56 -4.81
CA THR A 9 -11.23 11.21 -6.22
C THR A 9 -10.32 12.25 -6.93
N GLU A 10 -9.08 11.80 -7.24
CA GLU A 10 -8.39 11.88 -8.57
C GLU A 10 -7.18 12.79 -8.85
N SER A 11 -6.78 13.82 -8.10
CA SER A 11 -5.61 14.61 -8.53
C SER A 11 -5.08 15.42 -7.35
N GLU A 12 -4.04 15.05 -6.61
CA GLU A 12 -2.63 15.44 -6.86
C GLU A 12 -1.65 14.57 -6.01
N LEU A 13 -2.08 13.42 -5.47
CA LEU A 13 -1.30 12.64 -4.47
C LEU A 13 -1.00 11.18 -4.88
N GLU A 14 -0.68 10.95 -6.16
CA GLU A 14 -0.39 9.64 -6.75
C GLU A 14 1.14 9.34 -6.84
N PHE A 15 1.96 9.80 -5.89
CA PHE A 15 3.38 9.43 -5.78
C PHE A 15 3.66 8.53 -4.56
N GLY A 16 2.86 7.47 -4.39
CA GLY A 16 3.11 6.52 -3.30
C GLY A 16 2.08 5.41 -3.20
N SER A 17 2.43 4.24 -3.74
CA SER A 17 1.62 3.03 -3.65
C SER A 17 1.25 2.69 -2.20
N LYS A 18 -0.06 2.75 -1.89
CA LYS A 18 -0.59 2.52 -0.53
C LYS A 18 -0.73 1.04 -0.15
N LYS A 19 -0.31 0.12 -1.03
CA LYS A 19 -0.59 -1.32 -0.93
C LYS A 19 0.69 -2.15 -1.09
N CYS A 20 0.85 -3.15 -0.24
CA CYS A 20 1.89 -4.16 -0.32
C CYS A 20 1.28 -5.44 -0.92
N VAL A 21 1.94 -6.03 -1.92
CA VAL A 21 1.53 -7.29 -2.55
C VAL A 21 2.57 -8.36 -2.29
N CYS A 22 2.14 -9.55 -1.88
CA CYS A 22 3.04 -10.67 -1.70
C CYS A 22 3.33 -11.34 -3.07
N PRO A 23 4.60 -11.42 -3.52
CA PRO A 23 4.94 -12.03 -4.81
C PRO A 23 4.81 -13.57 -4.81
N LYS A 24 4.64 -14.20 -3.64
CA LYS A 24 4.58 -15.66 -3.50
C LYS A 24 3.15 -16.20 -3.54
N CYS A 25 2.22 -15.49 -2.92
CA CYS A 25 0.82 -15.92 -2.80
C CYS A 25 -0.19 -14.90 -3.33
N GLY A 26 0.26 -13.74 -3.82
CA GLY A 26 -0.62 -12.69 -4.33
C GLY A 26 -1.43 -11.94 -3.26
N THR A 27 -1.12 -12.12 -1.96
CA THR A 27 -1.86 -11.44 -0.89
C THR A 27 -1.58 -9.93 -0.90
N GLU A 28 -2.65 -9.16 -1.02
CA GLU A 28 -2.64 -7.70 -0.92
C GLU A 28 -2.90 -7.29 0.53
N ALA A 29 -2.05 -6.41 1.06
CA ALA A 29 -2.22 -5.83 2.38
C ALA A 29 -2.02 -4.31 2.32
N PRO A 30 -2.70 -3.55 3.19
CA PRO A 30 -2.42 -2.13 3.33
C PRO A 30 -0.98 -1.94 3.77
N HIS A 31 -0.32 -0.92 3.20
CA HIS A 31 1.01 -0.53 3.67
C HIS A 31 0.90 -0.02 5.11
N ALA A 32 1.51 -0.73 6.05
CA ALA A 32 1.28 -0.50 7.48
C ALA A 32 1.83 0.84 7.99
N PHE A 33 2.96 1.32 7.47
CA PHE A 33 3.61 2.56 7.93
C PHE A 33 4.30 3.27 6.80
N ARG A 34 3.97 4.54 6.55
CA ARG A 34 4.72 5.40 5.63
C ARG A 34 6.20 5.42 6.05
N GLY A 35 7.09 5.03 5.14
CA GLY A 35 8.53 4.94 5.38
C GLY A 35 9.06 3.55 5.75
N VAL A 36 8.20 2.56 6.01
CA VAL A 36 8.62 1.18 6.23
C VAL A 36 8.42 0.37 4.95
N PRO A 37 9.47 -0.07 4.25
CA PRO A 37 9.29 -0.82 3.00
C PRO A 37 8.50 -2.10 3.24
N CYS A 38 7.59 -2.45 2.32
CA CYS A 38 6.81 -3.69 2.39
C CYS A 38 7.68 -4.94 2.61
N SER A 39 8.94 -4.92 2.16
CA SER A 39 9.88 -6.04 2.35
C SER A 39 10.31 -6.27 3.79
N LYS A 40 10.11 -5.30 4.69
CA LYS A 40 10.29 -5.48 6.14
C LYS A 40 9.09 -6.22 6.77
N THR A 41 7.93 -6.20 6.10
CA THR A 41 6.71 -6.88 6.52
C THR A 41 6.70 -8.30 5.97
N LYS A 42 6.42 -9.28 6.85
CA LYS A 42 6.20 -10.68 6.46
C LYS A 42 4.73 -10.88 6.12
N CYS A 43 4.47 -11.62 5.04
CA CYS A 43 3.12 -11.98 4.65
C CYS A 43 2.49 -12.90 5.71
N PRO A 44 1.28 -12.61 6.21
CA PRO A 44 0.60 -13.46 7.19
C PRO A 44 0.15 -14.81 6.62
N LYS A 45 0.09 -14.97 5.28
CA LYS A 45 -0.35 -16.22 4.63
C LYS A 45 0.77 -17.19 4.31
N CYS A 46 1.95 -16.69 3.92
CA CYS A 46 3.07 -17.53 3.48
C CYS A 46 4.39 -17.23 4.19
N GLY A 47 4.46 -16.21 5.04
CA GLY A 47 5.67 -15.79 5.76
C GLY A 47 6.71 -15.07 4.90
N SER A 48 6.48 -14.93 3.58
CA SER A 48 7.44 -14.28 2.67
C SER A 48 7.42 -12.76 2.77
N ALA A 49 8.55 -12.12 2.46
CA ALA A 49 8.65 -10.65 2.43
C ALA A 49 7.68 -10.06 1.41
N MET A 50 6.94 -9.02 1.80
CA MET A 50 6.00 -8.36 0.90
C MET A 50 6.75 -7.40 -0.04
N LYS A 51 6.17 -7.10 -1.20
CA LYS A 51 6.71 -6.15 -2.19
C LYS A 51 5.74 -4.98 -2.30
N GLY A 52 6.26 -3.76 -2.21
CA GLY A 52 5.50 -2.60 -2.65
C GLY A 52 5.59 -2.56 -4.17
N THR A 53 4.48 -2.34 -4.86
CA THR A 53 4.55 -1.77 -6.21
C THR A 53 5.23 -0.42 -6.04
N GLN A 54 6.48 -0.28 -6.44
CA GLN A 54 7.24 0.92 -6.10
C GLN A 54 6.69 2.14 -6.86
N CYS A 55 6.81 3.29 -6.22
CA CYS A 55 6.64 4.61 -6.80
C CYS A 55 7.97 5.00 -7.48
N GLY A 56 7.91 5.46 -8.74
CA GLY A 56 8.97 6.18 -9.47
C GLY A 56 9.95 5.31 -10.26
N ASP A 57 9.70 5.19 -11.57
CA ASP A 57 10.69 5.64 -12.57
C ASP A 57 10.33 7.10 -12.89
#